data_AF-A0A371DDR1-F1
#
_entry.id   AF-A0A371DDR1-F1
#
_cell.length_a   1.000
_cell.length_b   1.000
_cell.length_c   1.000
_cell.angle_alpha   90.00
_cell.angle_beta   90.00
_cell.angle_gamma   90.00
#
_symmetry.space_group_name_H-M   'P 1'
#
loop_
_entity.id
_entity.type
_entity.pdbx_description
1 polymer ?
#
loop_
_entity_poly.entity_id
_entity_poly.type
_entity_poly.pdbx_seq_one_letter_code
_entity_poly.pdbx_strand_id
1 'polypeptide(L)'
;MLSTDDRTPQDLIAIFHTSFHRTQGNVIDWSLKISEDLDLSNVEFSCLPSGLHAVERDVVYFTKDDHHGVCVFRRRRTSEDGHRGFRLSSLGILLAKSPRARPWRHVAALKELVNDIYTSMEDRDTLEPLESDWEPARMFFEERKVRDDSSSGTWEGWGSELEGSRSDCAPTTHLPHLLRILGPSSLTLYKHILGRRRVLIITRPPVEAACILCHVAADTCYEEQISALVSAYDSDEGDDEPPPRLQGKSTAPLKVLGMVTLNDLDKLDFESKSGRGWIACTTDSIFLDKPSYYDLLIDLRSTTPNTRPAFYVPKPVEQPNGWGPSHRLSSVRFTWSDVRLWSELERLLQLDSEDSLDPCCDPSHSCGKPRSSTSSAWTDVWRVYEDVCVMCAGLWMGAWRNSTPSYPGPPRRAENWGSIRLEGDDDLTKTRSQSYVRTLGSGIEGRPSGSTVANGRASRALRRTSAMSAWTWAGGKSDTRVTTEEVPAPSAGMYIPGERGNPPERASGSDNGADARRDRQVMTTLALLQVFHTNTTSILSRLATLLETRKPQYPSRVPEGERGISSAARLVLLTPKDVMSFELGPFSGLDARFVEWLGEEYGGGAQVLVKRGWKDLVGLILGLG
;
A
#
# COMPACT_ATOMS: atom_id res chain seq x y z
N MET A 1 23.02 12.90 -30.73
CA MET A 1 22.14 11.72 -30.73
C MET A 1 20.89 12.13 -29.98
N LEU A 2 19.78 12.34 -30.69
CA LEU A 2 18.50 12.69 -30.07
C LEU A 2 18.04 11.49 -29.23
N SER A 3 17.75 11.72 -27.95
CA SER A 3 17.27 10.70 -27.02
C SER A 3 16.03 10.01 -27.59
N THR A 4 16.05 8.69 -27.62
CA THR A 4 14.97 7.80 -28.11
C THR A 4 13.67 7.86 -27.29
N ASP A 5 13.58 8.72 -26.28
CA ASP A 5 12.51 8.74 -25.27
C ASP A 5 11.34 9.70 -25.56
N ASP A 6 11.39 10.44 -26.68
CA ASP A 6 10.35 11.44 -27.04
C ASP A 6 9.27 10.91 -28.00
N ARG A 7 9.25 9.59 -28.28
CA ARG A 7 8.18 8.98 -29.09
C ARG A 7 6.95 8.70 -28.24
N THR A 8 5.78 9.07 -28.75
CA THR A 8 4.50 8.72 -28.14
C THR A 8 4.38 7.19 -28.02
N PRO A 9 4.03 6.66 -26.82
CA PRO A 9 3.91 5.21 -26.62
C PRO A 9 2.81 4.63 -27.50
N GLN A 10 3.14 3.53 -28.19
CA GLN A 10 2.25 2.82 -29.13
C GLN A 10 1.93 1.43 -28.60
N ASP A 11 1.20 1.37 -27.50
CA ASP A 11 0.90 0.15 -26.74
C ASP A 11 -0.59 0.00 -26.39
N LEU A 12 -1.50 0.78 -26.99
CA LEU A 12 -2.94 0.69 -26.73
C LEU A 12 -3.64 -0.39 -27.56
N ILE A 13 -4.53 -1.14 -26.91
CA ILE A 13 -5.41 -2.13 -27.55
C ILE A 13 -6.88 -1.75 -27.48
N ALA A 14 -7.27 -0.89 -26.54
CA ALA A 14 -8.61 -0.32 -26.47
C ALA A 14 -8.62 1.05 -25.79
N ILE A 15 -9.62 1.86 -26.16
CA ILE A 15 -10.07 3.04 -25.43
C ILE A 15 -11.58 2.93 -25.26
N PHE A 16 -12.10 3.33 -24.11
CA PHE A 16 -13.52 3.18 -23.82
C PHE A 16 -13.98 4.23 -22.82
N HIS A 17 -15.25 4.60 -22.89
CA HIS A 17 -15.89 5.47 -21.93
C HIS A 17 -16.92 4.66 -21.12
N THR A 18 -16.96 4.95 -19.83
CA THR A 18 -17.88 4.34 -18.87
C THR A 18 -18.67 5.45 -18.20
N SER A 19 -19.96 5.20 -18.02
CA SER A 19 -20.81 6.11 -17.26
C SER A 19 -21.79 5.38 -16.38
N PHE A 20 -22.27 6.08 -15.35
CA PHE A 20 -23.32 5.56 -14.47
C PHE A 20 -24.71 5.84 -15.06
N HIS A 21 -25.37 4.79 -15.52
CA HIS A 21 -26.76 4.82 -15.97
C HIS A 21 -27.73 4.58 -14.80
N ARG A 22 -28.82 5.34 -14.74
CA ARG A 22 -29.77 5.30 -13.62
C ARG A 22 -30.44 3.92 -13.41
N THR A 23 -30.79 3.25 -14.50
CA THR A 23 -31.51 1.97 -14.45
C THR A 23 -30.63 0.74 -14.61
N GLN A 24 -29.48 0.89 -15.28
CA GLN A 24 -28.60 -0.23 -15.63
C GLN A 24 -27.36 -0.30 -14.71
N GLY A 25 -27.07 0.77 -13.96
CA GLY A 25 -25.86 0.88 -13.16
C GLY A 25 -24.68 1.34 -14.01
N ASN A 26 -23.48 0.84 -13.71
CA ASN A 26 -22.28 1.13 -14.50
C ASN A 26 -22.43 0.50 -15.89
N VAL A 27 -22.15 1.26 -16.95
CA VAL A 27 -22.20 0.79 -18.33
C VAL A 27 -21.02 1.33 -19.13
N ILE A 28 -20.62 0.60 -20.18
CA ILE A 28 -19.75 1.10 -21.25
C ILE A 28 -20.67 1.64 -22.34
N ASP A 29 -20.66 2.96 -22.54
CA ASP A 29 -21.49 3.64 -23.54
C ASP A 29 -20.76 3.93 -24.85
N TRP A 30 -19.42 3.86 -24.85
CA TRP A 30 -18.59 4.01 -26.05
C TRP A 30 -17.27 3.24 -25.92
N SER A 31 -16.78 2.65 -27.02
CA SER A 31 -15.47 1.98 -27.04
C SER A 31 -14.89 1.84 -28.45
N LEU A 32 -13.56 1.83 -28.55
CA LEU A 32 -12.80 1.36 -29.70
C LEU A 32 -11.82 0.29 -29.26
N LYS A 33 -11.66 -0.74 -30.09
CA LYS A 33 -10.79 -1.88 -29.84
C LYS A 33 -9.96 -2.17 -31.08
N ILE A 34 -8.79 -2.75 -30.88
CA ILE A 34 -7.94 -3.23 -31.99
C ILE A 34 -8.51 -4.50 -32.64
N SER A 35 -9.20 -5.33 -31.85
CA SER A 35 -9.88 -6.55 -32.29
C SER A 35 -11.26 -6.62 -31.66
N GLU A 36 -12.24 -7.12 -32.42
CA GLU A 36 -13.60 -7.34 -31.95
C GLU A 36 -13.67 -8.43 -30.87
N ASP A 37 -12.70 -9.35 -30.84
CA ASP A 37 -12.63 -10.44 -29.86
C ASP A 37 -12.23 -9.99 -28.45
N LEU A 38 -11.77 -8.74 -28.30
CA LEU A 38 -11.36 -8.21 -27.00
C LEU A 38 -12.57 -7.97 -26.10
N ASP A 39 -12.69 -8.75 -25.04
CA ASP A 39 -13.74 -8.60 -24.04
C ASP A 39 -13.47 -7.41 -23.10
N LEU A 40 -14.41 -6.45 -23.07
CA LEU A 40 -14.40 -5.33 -22.12
C LEU A 40 -15.45 -5.49 -21.02
N SER A 41 -16.14 -6.62 -20.96
CA SER A 41 -17.18 -6.86 -19.96
C SER A 41 -16.60 -6.77 -18.54
N ASN A 42 -17.36 -6.12 -17.65
CA ASN A 42 -17.06 -5.87 -16.25
C ASN A 42 -15.96 -4.81 -15.97
N VAL A 43 -15.33 -4.24 -17.00
CA VAL A 43 -14.33 -3.19 -16.81
C VAL A 43 -14.95 -1.92 -16.20
N GLU A 44 -16.23 -1.68 -16.48
CA GLU A 44 -17.02 -0.58 -15.93
C GLU A 44 -17.09 -0.55 -14.40
N PHE A 45 -16.97 -1.70 -13.73
CA PHE A 45 -16.95 -1.77 -12.27
C PHE A 45 -15.60 -1.37 -11.69
N SER A 46 -14.50 -1.74 -12.37
CA SER A 46 -13.16 -1.28 -12.00
C SER A 46 -12.95 0.21 -12.30
N CYS A 47 -13.58 0.74 -13.35
CA CYS A 47 -13.48 2.16 -13.72
C CYS A 47 -14.37 3.09 -12.88
N LEU A 48 -15.45 2.57 -12.32
CA LEU A 48 -16.37 3.29 -11.44
C LEU A 48 -16.53 2.60 -10.07
N PRO A 49 -15.45 2.49 -9.26
CA PRO A 49 -15.50 1.87 -7.94
C PRO A 49 -16.43 2.60 -6.97
N SER A 50 -16.87 1.85 -5.97
CA SER A 50 -17.72 2.32 -4.88
C SER A 50 -17.14 3.58 -4.23
N GLY A 51 -17.96 4.63 -4.11
CA GLY A 51 -17.62 5.87 -3.41
C GLY A 51 -17.11 7.04 -4.27
N LEU A 52 -16.86 6.84 -5.58
CA LEU A 52 -16.32 7.90 -6.45
C LEU A 52 -17.20 9.16 -6.56
N HIS A 53 -18.50 9.06 -6.25
CA HIS A 53 -19.39 10.22 -6.22
C HIS A 53 -18.97 11.31 -5.22
N ALA A 54 -18.14 10.96 -4.23
CA ALA A 54 -17.62 11.89 -3.22
C ALA A 54 -16.48 12.78 -3.74
N VAL A 55 -15.83 12.41 -4.85
CA VAL A 55 -14.69 13.13 -5.42
C VAL A 55 -15.05 13.75 -6.78
N GLU A 56 -14.32 14.79 -7.17
CA GLU A 56 -14.53 15.44 -8.47
C GLU A 56 -13.72 14.77 -9.59
N ARG A 57 -12.49 14.35 -9.29
CA ARG A 57 -11.56 13.73 -10.22
C ARG A 57 -10.82 12.59 -9.51
N ASP A 58 -10.47 11.55 -10.25
CA ASP A 58 -9.65 10.44 -9.75
C ASP A 58 -8.96 9.74 -10.93
N VAL A 59 -7.89 8.98 -10.65
CA VAL A 59 -7.24 8.09 -11.62
C VAL A 59 -7.25 6.69 -11.07
N VAL A 60 -7.79 5.75 -11.85
CA VAL A 60 -7.96 4.37 -11.43
C VAL A 60 -7.12 3.46 -12.32
N TYR A 61 -6.18 2.75 -11.73
CA TYR A 61 -5.43 1.69 -12.40
C TYR A 61 -6.11 0.35 -12.14
N PHE A 62 -6.19 -0.50 -13.15
CA PHE A 62 -6.83 -1.81 -13.04
C PHE A 62 -6.19 -2.80 -14.01
N THR A 63 -6.65 -4.05 -13.97
CA THR A 63 -6.21 -5.11 -14.90
C THR A 63 -7.40 -5.89 -15.44
N LYS A 64 -7.37 -6.28 -16.72
CA LYS A 64 -8.37 -7.11 -17.39
C LYS A 64 -7.67 -8.16 -18.24
N ASP A 65 -7.81 -9.43 -17.87
CA ASP A 65 -7.23 -10.58 -18.61
C ASP A 65 -5.71 -10.42 -18.92
N ASP A 66 -4.93 -10.00 -17.90
CA ASP A 66 -3.50 -9.62 -17.95
C ASP A 66 -3.15 -8.31 -18.65
N HIS A 67 -4.12 -7.61 -19.24
CA HIS A 67 -3.90 -6.29 -19.77
C HIS A 67 -4.00 -5.25 -18.66
N HIS A 68 -3.03 -4.34 -18.61
CA HIS A 68 -3.05 -3.23 -17.67
C HIS A 68 -3.87 -2.09 -18.25
N GLY A 69 -4.73 -1.50 -17.43
CA GLY A 69 -5.56 -0.38 -17.80
C GLY A 69 -5.43 0.77 -16.82
N VAL A 70 -5.74 1.96 -17.32
CA VAL A 70 -5.91 3.15 -16.50
C VAL A 70 -7.09 3.94 -17.02
N CYS A 71 -7.88 4.50 -16.11
CA CYS A 71 -8.95 5.41 -16.47
C CYS A 71 -8.90 6.69 -15.63
N VAL A 72 -9.36 7.77 -16.25
CA VAL A 72 -9.49 9.07 -15.60
C VAL A 72 -10.97 9.30 -15.35
N PHE A 73 -11.33 9.46 -14.09
CA PHE A 73 -12.69 9.73 -13.64
C PHE A 73 -12.91 11.24 -13.51
N ARG A 74 -14.08 11.72 -13.94
CA ARG A 74 -14.56 13.08 -13.67
C ARG A 74 -16.05 13.06 -13.32
N ARG A 75 -16.38 13.69 -12.20
CA ARG A 75 -17.77 14.00 -11.81
C ARG A 75 -18.21 15.26 -12.55
N ARG A 76 -19.07 15.09 -13.54
CA ARG A 76 -19.61 16.20 -14.34
C ARG A 76 -20.91 16.70 -13.73
N ARG A 77 -21.15 18.00 -13.79
CA ARG A 77 -22.46 18.57 -13.42
C ARG A 77 -23.45 18.30 -14.54
N THR A 78 -24.70 18.01 -14.20
CA THR A 78 -25.79 17.88 -15.18
C THR A 78 -27.07 18.47 -14.60
N SER A 79 -27.84 19.16 -15.46
CA SER A 79 -29.18 19.70 -15.16
C SER A 79 -30.30 18.70 -15.49
N GLU A 80 -29.97 17.49 -15.94
CA GLU A 80 -30.97 16.45 -16.28
C GLU A 80 -31.84 16.02 -15.10
N ASP A 81 -33.15 16.03 -15.33
CA ASP A 81 -34.14 15.49 -14.39
C ASP A 81 -33.85 14.02 -14.07
N GLY A 82 -33.74 13.69 -12.79
CA GLY A 82 -33.49 12.34 -12.27
C GLY A 82 -32.01 11.98 -12.08
N HIS A 83 -31.07 12.76 -12.60
CA HIS A 83 -29.70 12.75 -12.08
C HIS A 83 -29.65 13.61 -10.82
N ARG A 84 -28.87 13.23 -9.80
CA ARG A 84 -28.73 14.01 -8.55
C ARG A 84 -27.89 15.29 -8.75
N GLY A 85 -28.03 15.96 -9.91
CA GLY A 85 -27.23 17.10 -10.33
C GLY A 85 -25.86 16.75 -10.91
N PHE A 86 -25.49 15.46 -10.99
CA PHE A 86 -24.16 15.02 -11.44
C PHE A 86 -24.22 13.73 -12.27
N ARG A 87 -23.32 13.61 -13.26
CA ARG A 87 -23.04 12.41 -14.04
C ARG A 87 -21.64 11.91 -13.68
N LEU A 88 -21.54 10.61 -13.42
CA LEU A 88 -20.28 9.92 -13.15
C LEU A 88 -19.78 9.36 -14.48
N SER A 89 -18.61 9.82 -14.92
CA SER A 89 -18.03 9.48 -16.20
C SER A 89 -16.55 9.15 -16.04
N SER A 90 -16.06 8.14 -16.74
CA SER A 90 -14.65 7.81 -16.79
C SER A 90 -14.23 7.37 -18.19
N LEU A 91 -13.12 7.93 -18.68
CA LEU A 91 -12.49 7.51 -19.93
C LEU A 91 -11.28 6.64 -19.58
N GLY A 92 -11.29 5.41 -20.09
CA GLY A 92 -10.29 4.39 -19.82
C GLY A 92 -9.56 3.93 -21.07
N ILE A 93 -8.35 3.46 -20.87
CA ILE A 93 -7.52 2.82 -21.89
C ILE A 93 -7.06 1.45 -21.38
N LEU A 94 -6.79 0.55 -22.32
CA LEU A 94 -6.22 -0.76 -22.06
C LEU A 94 -4.97 -0.94 -22.91
N LEU A 95 -3.88 -1.39 -22.28
CA LEU A 95 -2.59 -1.60 -22.92
C LEU A 95 -2.40 -3.06 -23.34
N ALA A 96 -1.56 -3.30 -24.34
CA ALA A 96 -1.10 -4.63 -24.72
C ALA A 96 -0.42 -5.36 -23.56
N LYS A 97 -0.43 -6.69 -23.59
CA LYS A 97 0.27 -7.49 -22.60
C LYS A 97 1.77 -7.19 -22.66
N SER A 98 2.34 -6.83 -21.52
CA SER A 98 3.77 -6.59 -21.37
C SER A 98 4.22 -7.09 -20.00
N PRO A 99 5.44 -7.65 -19.88
CA PRO A 99 6.04 -7.99 -18.58
C PRO A 99 6.21 -6.76 -17.67
N ARG A 100 6.29 -5.56 -18.25
CA ARG A 100 6.37 -4.28 -17.53
C ARG A 100 5.52 -3.21 -18.21
N ALA A 101 4.20 -3.41 -18.18
CA ALA A 101 3.25 -2.43 -18.70
C ALA A 101 3.38 -1.09 -17.94
N ARG A 102 3.32 0.04 -18.67
CA ARG A 102 3.52 1.39 -18.13
C ARG A 102 2.29 2.30 -18.36
N PRO A 103 1.11 1.96 -17.82
CA PRO A 103 -0.12 2.72 -18.07
C PRO A 103 -0.03 4.20 -17.63
N TRP A 104 0.79 4.52 -16.63
CA TRP A 104 1.02 5.89 -16.17
C TRP A 104 1.59 6.82 -17.24
N ARG A 105 2.29 6.30 -18.26
CA ARG A 105 2.80 7.11 -19.39
C ARG A 105 1.69 7.78 -20.20
N HIS A 106 0.46 7.32 -20.08
CA HIS A 106 -0.68 7.89 -20.78
C HIS A 106 -1.50 8.84 -19.91
N VAL A 107 -1.31 8.86 -18.59
CA VAL A 107 -2.21 9.56 -17.67
C VAL A 107 -2.24 11.07 -17.91
N ALA A 108 -1.10 11.71 -18.16
CA ALA A 108 -1.05 13.15 -18.44
C ALA A 108 -1.87 13.51 -19.69
N ALA A 109 -1.59 12.84 -20.81
CA ALA A 109 -2.30 13.07 -22.07
C ALA A 109 -3.79 12.64 -22.00
N LEU A 110 -4.11 11.61 -21.22
CA LEU A 110 -5.49 11.18 -20.98
C LEU A 110 -6.27 12.18 -20.13
N LYS A 111 -5.63 12.83 -19.14
CA LYS A 111 -6.23 13.93 -18.35
C LYS A 111 -6.55 15.13 -19.25
N GLU A 112 -5.66 15.48 -20.17
CA GLU A 112 -5.88 16.55 -21.17
C GLU A 112 -7.06 16.19 -22.09
N LEU A 113 -7.03 14.99 -22.69
CA LEU A 113 -8.11 14.49 -23.55
C LEU A 113 -9.47 14.51 -22.86
N VAL A 114 -9.54 14.05 -21.61
CA VAL A 114 -10.76 14.06 -20.80
C VAL A 114 -11.26 15.48 -20.54
N ASN A 115 -10.34 16.41 -20.28
CA ASN A 115 -10.70 17.80 -20.09
C ASN A 115 -11.24 18.42 -21.38
N ASP A 116 -10.61 18.18 -22.53
CA ASP A 116 -11.05 18.72 -23.82
C ASP A 116 -12.43 18.20 -24.19
N ILE A 117 -12.63 16.88 -24.12
CA ILE A 117 -13.92 16.24 -24.44
C ILE A 117 -15.03 16.80 -23.54
N TYR A 118 -14.85 16.79 -22.22
CA TYR A 118 -15.92 17.19 -21.32
C TYR A 118 -16.16 18.71 -21.28
N THR A 119 -15.15 19.54 -21.47
CA THR A 119 -15.34 21.00 -21.57
C THR A 119 -16.14 21.33 -22.83
N SER A 120 -15.85 20.68 -23.96
CA SER A 120 -16.62 20.87 -25.19
C SER A 120 -18.10 20.45 -25.06
N MET A 121 -18.38 19.43 -24.24
CA MET A 121 -19.76 19.00 -23.95
C MET A 121 -20.47 19.97 -23.01
N GLU A 122 -19.79 20.48 -21.99
CA GLU A 122 -20.32 21.46 -21.04
C GLU A 122 -20.66 22.80 -21.74
N ASP A 123 -19.83 23.25 -22.69
CA ASP A 123 -20.04 24.51 -23.43
C ASP A 123 -21.28 24.49 -24.33
N ARG A 124 -21.64 23.31 -24.85
CA ARG A 124 -22.81 23.14 -25.72
C ARG A 124 -24.09 22.79 -24.96
N ASP A 125 -24.03 22.78 -23.62
CA ASP A 125 -25.13 22.36 -22.73
C ASP A 125 -25.76 21.02 -23.16
N THR A 126 -24.95 20.13 -23.75
CA THR A 126 -25.43 18.88 -24.33
C THR A 126 -25.36 17.76 -23.30
N LEU A 127 -26.51 17.16 -23.03
CA LEU A 127 -26.74 16.24 -21.91
C LEU A 127 -26.21 14.82 -22.19
N GLU A 128 -26.27 14.39 -23.44
CA GLU A 128 -25.74 13.11 -23.91
C GLU A 128 -24.55 13.29 -24.86
N PRO A 129 -23.50 12.46 -24.74
CA PRO A 129 -22.36 12.52 -25.64
C PRO A 129 -22.79 12.12 -27.06
N LEU A 130 -22.53 13.00 -28.04
CA LEU A 130 -22.73 12.69 -29.45
C LEU A 130 -21.54 11.90 -30.01
N GLU A 131 -21.77 11.21 -31.12
CA GLU A 131 -20.70 10.46 -31.80
C GLU A 131 -19.51 11.34 -32.21
N SER A 132 -19.78 12.61 -32.56
CA SER A 132 -18.76 13.61 -32.90
C SER A 132 -17.84 13.99 -31.73
N ASP A 133 -18.31 13.82 -30.49
CA ASP A 133 -17.57 14.23 -29.30
C ASP A 133 -16.42 13.28 -28.98
N TRP A 134 -16.48 12.09 -29.55
CA TRP A 134 -15.46 11.06 -29.39
C TRP A 134 -14.35 11.17 -30.44
N GLU A 135 -14.41 12.12 -31.38
CA GLU A 135 -13.37 12.31 -32.40
C GLU A 135 -11.98 12.57 -31.80
N PRO A 136 -11.80 13.39 -30.75
CA PRO A 136 -10.51 13.51 -30.06
C PRO A 136 -10.01 12.17 -29.50
N ALA A 137 -10.91 11.34 -28.97
CA ALA A 137 -10.57 10.02 -28.45
C ALA A 137 -10.21 9.02 -29.57
N ARG A 138 -10.87 9.11 -30.73
CA ARG A 138 -10.52 8.35 -31.95
C ARG A 138 -9.11 8.68 -32.42
N MET A 139 -8.78 9.96 -32.54
CA MET A 139 -7.44 10.40 -32.93
C MET A 139 -6.38 9.96 -31.91
N PHE A 140 -6.67 10.09 -30.61
CA PHE A 140 -5.78 9.64 -29.54
C PHE A 140 -5.45 8.15 -29.63
N PHE A 141 -6.47 7.32 -29.90
CA PHE A 141 -6.32 5.89 -30.07
C PHE A 141 -5.52 5.54 -31.33
N GLU A 142 -5.81 6.15 -32.47
CA GLU A 142 -5.11 5.90 -33.73
C GLU A 142 -3.61 6.26 -33.68
N GLU A 143 -3.25 7.28 -32.89
CA GLU A 143 -1.86 7.67 -32.66
C GLU A 143 -1.08 6.65 -31.81
N ARG A 144 -1.74 6.07 -30.80
CA ARG A 144 -1.13 5.23 -29.74
C ARG A 144 -1.47 3.75 -29.81
N LYS A 145 -2.28 3.33 -30.78
CA LYS A 145 -2.59 1.90 -30.98
C LYS A 145 -1.32 1.13 -31.29
N VAL A 146 -1.27 -0.12 -30.84
CA VAL A 146 -0.18 -1.05 -31.17
C VAL A 146 -0.06 -1.17 -32.69
N ARG A 147 1.15 -0.99 -33.23
CA ARG A 147 1.44 -1.11 -34.68
C ARG A 147 2.36 -2.29 -35.03
N ASP A 148 3.09 -2.82 -34.05
CA ASP A 148 3.91 -4.04 -34.14
C ASP A 148 4.05 -4.65 -32.74
N ASP A 149 4.11 -5.98 -32.65
CA ASP A 149 4.26 -6.77 -31.39
C ASP A 149 5.65 -6.57 -30.72
N SER A 150 6.53 -5.77 -31.33
CA SER A 150 7.95 -5.67 -30.98
C SER A 150 8.32 -4.50 -30.07
N SER A 151 7.34 -3.81 -29.45
CA SER A 151 7.62 -2.67 -28.55
C SER A 151 7.67 -3.02 -27.06
N SER A 152 7.63 -4.31 -26.71
CA SER A 152 8.01 -4.74 -25.35
C SER A 152 9.52 -4.72 -25.23
N GLY A 153 10.10 -3.51 -25.18
CA GLY A 153 11.52 -3.33 -24.86
C GLY A 153 11.87 -4.12 -23.60
N THR A 154 12.95 -4.87 -23.66
CA THR A 154 13.56 -5.50 -22.49
C THR A 154 13.82 -4.42 -21.45
N TRP A 155 13.47 -4.70 -20.19
CA TRP A 155 13.70 -3.75 -19.12
C TRP A 155 15.19 -3.62 -18.83
N GLU A 156 15.76 -2.43 -19.07
CA GLU A 156 17.20 -2.14 -18.95
C GLU A 156 17.64 -1.72 -17.54
N GLY A 157 16.75 -1.83 -16.55
CA GLY A 157 17.02 -1.45 -15.17
C GLY A 157 16.39 -0.12 -14.75
N TRP A 158 16.54 0.20 -13.46
CA TRP A 158 15.90 1.37 -12.85
C TRP A 158 16.44 2.72 -13.32
N GLY A 159 17.74 2.81 -13.62
CA GLY A 159 18.35 4.05 -14.12
C GLY A 159 17.70 4.49 -15.44
N SER A 160 17.66 3.58 -16.43
CA SER A 160 17.04 3.84 -17.75
C SER A 160 15.55 4.23 -17.62
N GLU A 161 14.81 3.63 -16.68
CA GLU A 161 13.39 3.93 -16.49
C GLU A 161 13.11 5.25 -15.75
N LEU A 162 13.93 5.60 -14.74
CA LEU A 162 13.67 6.75 -13.87
C LEU A 162 14.42 8.02 -14.27
N GLU A 163 15.49 7.94 -15.05
CA GLU A 163 16.23 9.12 -15.52
C GLU A 163 15.59 9.76 -16.78
N GLY A 164 14.66 9.06 -17.45
CA GLY A 164 13.97 9.52 -18.67
C GLY A 164 13.10 10.77 -18.49
N SER A 165 12.88 11.52 -19.57
CA SER A 165 12.20 12.85 -19.56
C SER A 165 10.78 12.79 -18.96
N ARG A 166 10.10 11.65 -19.07
CA ARG A 166 8.71 11.45 -18.57
C ARG A 166 8.61 10.69 -17.24
N SER A 167 9.68 10.68 -16.45
CA SER A 167 9.78 9.98 -15.15
C SER A 167 8.84 10.52 -14.06
N ASP A 168 8.38 11.77 -14.16
CA ASP A 168 7.58 12.44 -13.12
C ASP A 168 6.24 11.76 -12.81
N CYS A 169 5.75 10.92 -13.72
CA CYS A 169 4.51 10.17 -13.56
C CYS A 169 4.75 8.69 -13.20
N ALA A 170 6.01 8.24 -13.12
CA ALA A 170 6.32 6.87 -12.77
C ALA A 170 5.98 6.60 -11.31
N PRO A 171 5.12 5.61 -10.99
CA PRO A 171 4.71 5.32 -9.62
C PRO A 171 5.90 5.16 -8.68
N THR A 172 6.96 4.51 -9.15
CA THR A 172 8.17 4.19 -8.38
C THR A 172 8.85 5.42 -7.76
N THR A 173 8.75 6.60 -8.39
CA THR A 173 9.30 7.86 -7.85
C THR A 173 8.63 8.29 -6.53
N HIS A 174 7.46 7.72 -6.21
CA HIS A 174 6.78 7.91 -4.93
C HIS A 174 7.28 6.98 -3.81
N LEU A 175 8.29 6.14 -4.05
CA LEU A 175 8.87 5.28 -3.02
C LEU A 175 9.27 6.04 -1.73
N PRO A 176 9.98 7.19 -1.80
CA PRO A 176 10.29 7.96 -0.59
C PRO A 176 9.04 8.38 0.19
N HIS A 177 7.96 8.75 -0.52
CA HIS A 177 6.70 9.15 0.09
C HIS A 177 5.98 7.97 0.75
N LEU A 178 5.93 6.82 0.07
CA LEU A 178 5.39 5.57 0.62
C LEU A 178 6.09 5.19 1.93
N LEU A 179 7.42 5.24 1.95
CA LEU A 179 8.20 4.89 3.14
C LEU A 179 7.91 5.85 4.30
N ARG A 180 7.74 7.15 4.04
CA ARG A 180 7.38 8.12 5.09
C ARG A 180 5.99 7.82 5.69
N ILE A 181 4.99 7.49 4.85
CA ILE A 181 3.64 7.13 5.31
C ILE A 181 3.65 5.83 6.13
N LEU A 182 4.22 4.75 5.59
CA LEU A 182 4.18 3.44 6.22
C LEU A 182 5.16 3.31 7.38
N GLY A 183 6.29 4.02 7.34
CA GLY A 183 7.37 3.91 8.32
C GLY A 183 7.98 2.51 8.31
N PRO A 184 8.41 2.00 9.49
CA PRO A 184 8.92 0.64 9.63
C PRO A 184 7.95 -0.46 9.16
N SER A 185 6.63 -0.19 9.15
CA SER A 185 5.64 -1.15 8.62
C SER A 185 5.79 -1.41 7.12
N SER A 186 6.51 -0.55 6.38
CA SER A 186 6.92 -0.83 5.00
C SER A 186 7.71 -2.14 4.88
N LEU A 187 8.48 -2.51 5.90
CA LEU A 187 9.25 -3.77 5.91
C LEU A 187 8.37 -5.00 6.14
N THR A 188 7.24 -4.83 6.83
CA THR A 188 6.19 -5.86 6.85
C THR A 188 5.65 -6.08 5.45
N LEU A 189 5.31 -5.01 4.72
CA LEU A 189 4.83 -5.10 3.34
C LEU A 189 5.88 -5.76 2.43
N TYR A 190 7.12 -5.28 2.47
CA TYR A 190 8.25 -5.83 1.71
C TYR A 190 8.41 -7.35 1.89
N LYS A 191 8.38 -7.86 3.13
CA LYS A 191 8.44 -9.31 3.40
C LYS A 191 7.30 -10.10 2.75
N HIS A 192 6.09 -9.54 2.73
CA HIS A 192 4.94 -10.19 2.10
C HIS A 192 5.05 -10.17 0.57
N ILE A 193 5.56 -9.08 -0.02
CA ILE A 193 5.82 -8.97 -1.46
C ILE A 193 6.90 -9.96 -1.90
N LEU A 194 8.04 -9.98 -1.21
CA LEU A 194 9.15 -10.89 -1.52
C LEU A 194 8.74 -12.36 -1.32
N GLY A 195 7.95 -12.65 -0.28
CA GLY A 195 7.39 -13.98 -0.02
C GLY A 195 6.21 -14.38 -0.92
N ARG A 196 5.90 -13.62 -1.98
CA ARG A 196 4.80 -13.85 -2.95
C ARG A 196 3.42 -14.01 -2.30
N ARG A 197 3.13 -13.24 -1.24
CA ARG A 197 1.85 -13.27 -0.54
C ARG A 197 0.79 -12.41 -1.24
N ARG A 198 -0.48 -12.68 -0.95
CA ARG A 198 -1.64 -11.95 -1.45
C ARG A 198 -1.87 -10.71 -0.59
N VAL A 199 -1.66 -9.52 -1.15
CA VAL A 199 -1.76 -8.25 -0.42
C VAL A 199 -2.94 -7.43 -0.92
N LEU A 200 -3.85 -7.06 -0.02
CA LEU A 200 -4.98 -6.20 -0.32
C LEU A 200 -4.89 -4.88 0.45
N ILE A 201 -5.01 -3.76 -0.25
CA ILE A 201 -5.08 -2.43 0.34
C ILE A 201 -6.53 -1.97 0.31
N ILE A 202 -7.10 -1.62 1.46
CA ILE A 202 -8.42 -1.01 1.52
C ILE A 202 -8.30 0.51 1.70
N THR A 203 -8.98 1.27 0.85
CA THR A 203 -8.95 2.74 0.85
C THR A 203 -10.35 3.35 0.68
N ARG A 204 -10.44 4.68 0.76
CA ARG A 204 -11.60 5.44 0.25
C ARG A 204 -11.15 6.21 -1.01
N PRO A 205 -12.07 6.54 -1.93
CA PRO A 205 -11.76 7.48 -3.00
C PRO A 205 -11.25 8.82 -2.45
N PRO A 206 -10.25 9.46 -3.11
CA PRO A 206 -9.64 9.05 -4.38
C PRO A 206 -8.70 7.85 -4.24
N VAL A 207 -8.70 6.97 -5.24
CA VAL A 207 -7.98 5.67 -5.22
C VAL A 207 -6.61 5.71 -5.89
N GLU A 208 -6.29 6.77 -6.65
CA GLU A 208 -5.01 6.92 -7.37
C GLU A 208 -3.80 6.61 -6.47
N ALA A 209 -3.75 7.20 -5.27
CA ALA A 209 -2.65 6.98 -4.33
C ALA A 209 -2.52 5.51 -3.91
N ALA A 210 -3.62 4.80 -3.66
CA ALA A 210 -3.59 3.39 -3.30
C ALA A 210 -3.12 2.51 -4.47
N CYS A 211 -3.50 2.86 -5.71
CA CYS A 211 -3.00 2.18 -6.90
C CYS A 211 -1.49 2.38 -7.08
N ILE A 212 -1.01 3.62 -6.91
CA ILE A 212 0.43 3.94 -6.95
C ILE A 212 1.18 3.16 -5.87
N LEU A 213 0.67 3.10 -4.63
CA LEU A 213 1.26 2.31 -3.56
C LEU A 213 1.40 0.82 -3.92
N CYS A 214 0.44 0.25 -4.66
CA CYS A 214 0.53 -1.13 -5.14
C CYS A 214 1.71 -1.33 -6.11
N HIS A 215 1.89 -0.41 -7.06
CA HIS A 215 3.02 -0.44 -7.99
C HIS A 215 4.36 -0.29 -7.25
N VAL A 216 4.49 0.74 -6.43
CA VAL A 216 5.71 1.00 -5.66
C VAL A 216 6.11 -0.17 -4.78
N ALA A 217 5.13 -0.79 -4.09
CA ALA A 217 5.39 -1.94 -3.23
C ALA A 217 5.93 -3.13 -4.04
N ALA A 218 5.37 -3.42 -5.21
CA ALA A 218 5.88 -4.47 -6.09
C ALA A 218 7.29 -4.15 -6.62
N ASP A 219 7.55 -2.87 -6.93
CA ASP A 219 8.85 -2.41 -7.45
C ASP A 219 10.02 -2.66 -6.48
N THR A 220 9.78 -2.63 -5.17
CA THR A 220 10.83 -2.90 -4.15
C THR A 220 11.53 -4.27 -4.30
N CYS A 221 10.86 -5.24 -4.92
CA CYS A 221 11.39 -6.59 -5.15
C CYS A 221 11.52 -6.94 -6.64
N TYR A 222 11.15 -6.04 -7.54
CA TYR A 222 10.96 -6.35 -8.96
C TYR A 222 12.25 -6.83 -9.62
N GLU A 223 13.36 -6.10 -9.43
CA GLU A 223 14.66 -6.39 -10.03
C GLU A 223 15.12 -7.82 -9.73
N GLU A 224 15.03 -8.27 -8.47
CA GLU A 224 15.39 -9.62 -8.10
C GLU A 224 14.45 -10.67 -8.71
N GLN A 225 13.14 -10.38 -8.74
CA GLN A 225 12.14 -11.30 -9.29
C GLN A 225 12.28 -11.54 -10.79
N ILE A 226 12.88 -10.60 -11.53
CA ILE A 226 13.11 -10.74 -12.97
C ILE A 226 14.58 -11.01 -13.33
N SER A 227 15.53 -10.84 -12.42
CA SER A 227 16.96 -11.07 -12.66
C SER A 227 17.24 -12.48 -13.20
N ALA A 228 16.44 -13.47 -12.80
CA ALA A 228 16.49 -14.84 -13.32
C ALA A 228 16.09 -14.97 -14.81
N LEU A 229 15.21 -14.09 -15.31
CA LEU A 229 14.86 -14.02 -16.73
C LEU A 229 16.00 -13.38 -17.52
N VAL A 230 16.61 -12.31 -16.99
CA VAL A 230 17.70 -11.58 -17.67
C VAL A 230 18.95 -12.46 -17.82
N SER A 231 19.33 -13.22 -16.78
CA SER A 231 20.49 -14.12 -16.84
C SER A 231 20.33 -15.28 -17.84
N ALA A 232 19.10 -15.65 -18.19
CA ALA A 232 18.83 -16.70 -19.17
C ALA A 232 19.06 -16.25 -20.64
N TYR A 233 19.12 -14.94 -20.89
CA TYR A 233 19.40 -14.36 -22.20
C TYR A 233 20.86 -13.93 -22.38
N ASP A 234 21.57 -13.65 -21.28
CA ASP A 234 22.96 -13.13 -21.27
C ASP A 234 24.04 -14.20 -21.05
N SER A 235 23.74 -15.49 -21.27
CA SER A 235 24.74 -16.56 -21.21
C SER A 235 25.58 -16.60 -22.50
N ASP A 236 26.36 -15.56 -22.74
CA ASP A 236 27.47 -15.57 -23.70
C ASP A 236 28.81 -15.59 -22.96
N GLU A 237 29.67 -16.48 -23.45
CA GLU A 237 31.00 -16.92 -23.00
C GLU A 237 31.74 -16.10 -21.90
N GLY A 238 31.67 -16.55 -20.65
CA GLY A 238 32.58 -16.13 -19.56
C GLY A 238 32.69 -17.19 -18.46
N ASP A 239 33.92 -17.63 -18.15
CA ASP A 239 34.27 -18.75 -17.24
C ASP A 239 34.06 -18.46 -15.73
N ASP A 240 33.47 -17.32 -15.36
CA ASP A 240 33.13 -17.03 -13.96
C ASP A 240 31.72 -17.54 -13.67
N GLU A 241 31.60 -18.73 -13.07
CA GLU A 241 30.31 -19.24 -12.57
C GLU A 241 29.69 -18.20 -11.61
N PRO A 242 28.58 -17.54 -11.97
CA PRO A 242 27.92 -16.63 -11.05
C PRO A 242 27.47 -17.42 -9.82
N PRO A 243 27.47 -16.80 -8.62
CA PRO A 243 27.06 -17.48 -7.40
C PRO A 243 25.67 -18.12 -7.58
N PRO A 244 25.39 -19.27 -6.95
CA PRO A 244 24.13 -19.99 -7.13
C PRO A 244 22.95 -19.10 -6.72
N ARG A 245 22.31 -18.47 -7.70
CA ARG A 245 21.09 -17.67 -7.49
C ARG A 245 19.91 -18.63 -7.42
N LEU A 246 19.09 -18.47 -6.39
CA LEU A 246 17.89 -19.29 -6.25
C LEU A 246 16.88 -18.88 -7.32
N GLN A 247 16.51 -19.82 -8.18
CA GLN A 247 15.40 -19.63 -9.10
C GLN A 247 14.09 -19.78 -8.33
N GLY A 248 13.29 -18.70 -8.32
CA GLY A 248 11.93 -18.75 -7.79
C GLY A 248 11.06 -19.69 -8.59
N LYS A 249 10.09 -20.33 -7.93
CA LYS A 249 9.04 -21.14 -8.57
C LYS A 249 8.27 -20.31 -9.61
N SER A 250 8.06 -19.02 -9.33
CA SER A 250 7.40 -18.08 -10.21
C SER A 250 8.43 -17.25 -10.97
N THR A 251 8.57 -17.51 -12.28
CA THR A 251 9.50 -16.79 -13.15
C THR A 251 9.04 -15.36 -13.47
N ALA A 252 7.74 -15.07 -13.35
CA ALA A 252 7.17 -13.76 -13.59
C ALA A 252 7.14 -12.88 -12.31
N PRO A 253 7.28 -11.54 -12.43
CA PRO A 253 7.28 -10.62 -11.29
C PRO A 253 5.94 -10.61 -10.54
N LEU A 254 5.84 -10.12 -9.31
CA LEU A 254 4.55 -10.07 -8.59
C LEU A 254 3.47 -9.31 -9.39
N LYS A 255 2.22 -9.80 -9.36
CA LYS A 255 1.14 -9.21 -10.16
C LYS A 255 0.53 -8.00 -9.46
N VAL A 256 0.57 -6.83 -10.11
CA VAL A 256 -0.12 -5.62 -9.66
C VAL A 256 -1.49 -5.56 -10.33
N LEU A 257 -2.56 -5.80 -9.57
CA LEU A 257 -3.92 -5.88 -10.13
C LEU A 257 -4.61 -4.52 -10.26
N GLY A 258 -4.17 -3.52 -9.49
CA GLY A 258 -4.82 -2.22 -9.36
C GLY A 258 -6.10 -2.32 -8.52
N MET A 259 -7.12 -1.55 -8.88
CA MET A 259 -8.44 -1.58 -8.26
C MET A 259 -9.16 -2.88 -8.56
N VAL A 260 -9.61 -3.54 -7.50
CA VAL A 260 -10.45 -4.73 -7.54
C VAL A 260 -11.76 -4.46 -6.79
N THR A 261 -12.82 -5.03 -7.31
CA THR A 261 -14.19 -4.89 -6.79
C THR A 261 -14.77 -6.25 -6.42
N LEU A 262 -15.99 -6.25 -5.89
CA LEU A 262 -16.77 -7.47 -5.69
C LEU A 262 -16.98 -8.33 -6.94
N ASN A 263 -16.92 -7.75 -8.14
CA ASN A 263 -17.06 -8.52 -9.38
C ASN A 263 -15.78 -9.27 -9.77
N ASP A 264 -14.65 -8.96 -9.10
CA ASP A 264 -13.34 -9.56 -9.37
C ASP A 264 -13.02 -10.75 -8.45
N LEU A 265 -13.99 -11.29 -7.70
CA LEU A 265 -13.74 -12.38 -6.74
C LEU A 265 -13.17 -13.65 -7.42
N ASP A 266 -13.71 -14.02 -8.58
CA ASP A 266 -13.24 -15.19 -9.34
C ASP A 266 -11.83 -14.96 -9.89
N LYS A 267 -11.54 -13.72 -10.32
CA LYS A 267 -10.20 -13.31 -10.72
C LYS A 267 -9.22 -13.42 -9.55
N LEU A 268 -9.57 -12.92 -8.36
CA LEU A 268 -8.72 -13.04 -7.17
C LEU A 268 -8.45 -14.50 -6.80
N ASP A 269 -9.44 -15.39 -6.92
CA ASP A 269 -9.25 -16.82 -6.68
C ASP A 269 -8.31 -17.46 -7.73
N PHE A 270 -8.51 -17.13 -9.01
CA PHE A 270 -7.64 -17.59 -10.10
C PHE A 270 -6.18 -17.13 -9.91
N GLU A 271 -5.96 -15.85 -9.63
CA GLU A 271 -4.61 -15.31 -9.37
C GLU A 271 -3.98 -15.92 -8.13
N SER A 272 -4.77 -16.20 -7.09
CA SER A 272 -4.30 -16.84 -5.86
C SER A 272 -3.78 -18.27 -6.11
N LYS A 273 -4.39 -18.99 -7.05
CA LYS A 273 -3.97 -20.36 -7.42
C LYS A 273 -2.67 -20.40 -8.22
N SER A 274 -2.30 -19.31 -8.90
CA SER A 274 -1.04 -19.23 -9.65
C SER A 274 0.20 -19.37 -8.76
N GLY A 275 0.11 -19.02 -7.47
CA GLY A 275 1.24 -18.98 -6.55
C GLY A 275 2.21 -17.81 -6.77
N ARG A 276 1.98 -16.96 -7.78
CA ARG A 276 2.84 -15.82 -8.15
C ARG A 276 2.81 -14.67 -7.14
N GLY A 277 1.80 -14.65 -6.26
CA GLY A 277 1.47 -13.52 -5.41
C GLY A 277 0.87 -12.35 -6.20
N TRP A 278 0.11 -11.51 -5.50
CA TRP A 278 -0.49 -10.32 -6.10
C TRP A 278 -0.68 -9.21 -5.06
N ILE A 279 -0.71 -7.98 -5.55
CA ILE A 279 -1.11 -6.80 -4.77
C ILE A 279 -2.24 -6.05 -5.49
N ALA A 280 -3.26 -5.67 -4.73
CA ALA A 280 -4.43 -4.95 -5.23
C ALA A 280 -4.92 -3.91 -4.22
N CYS A 281 -5.71 -2.96 -4.69
CA CYS A 281 -6.45 -2.03 -3.84
C CYS A 281 -7.96 -2.15 -4.06
N THR A 282 -8.75 -1.80 -3.05
CA THR A 282 -10.21 -1.84 -3.12
C THR A 282 -10.83 -0.76 -2.24
N THR A 283 -12.06 -0.37 -2.57
CA THR A 283 -12.91 0.49 -1.74
C THR A 283 -14.00 -0.29 -1.02
N ASP A 284 -14.16 -1.59 -1.33
CA ASP A 284 -15.24 -2.41 -0.81
C ASP A 284 -14.89 -2.95 0.59
N SER A 285 -15.61 -2.49 1.61
CA SER A 285 -15.40 -2.91 3.01
C SER A 285 -15.73 -4.37 3.29
N ILE A 286 -16.43 -5.04 2.39
CA ILE A 286 -16.79 -6.46 2.51
C ILE A 286 -15.57 -7.39 2.59
N PHE A 287 -14.40 -6.97 2.08
CA PHE A 287 -13.18 -7.75 2.20
C PHE A 287 -12.72 -7.91 3.66
N LEU A 288 -13.12 -7.01 4.57
CA LEU A 288 -12.87 -7.15 6.02
C LEU A 288 -13.56 -8.39 6.60
N ASP A 289 -14.72 -8.77 6.05
CA ASP A 289 -15.51 -9.91 6.46
C ASP A 289 -15.14 -11.20 5.70
N LYS A 290 -14.23 -11.10 4.72
CA LYS A 290 -13.75 -12.21 3.90
C LYS A 290 -12.22 -12.35 3.96
N PRO A 291 -11.64 -12.68 5.14
CA PRO A 291 -10.18 -12.67 5.32
C PRO A 291 -9.44 -13.78 4.56
N SER A 292 -10.16 -14.74 3.96
CA SER A 292 -9.57 -15.87 3.22
C SER A 292 -8.98 -15.48 1.85
N TYR A 293 -9.36 -14.31 1.33
CA TYR A 293 -8.97 -13.88 -0.03
C TYR A 293 -7.55 -13.32 -0.10
N TYR A 294 -6.97 -12.90 1.02
CA TYR A 294 -5.66 -12.27 1.07
C TYR A 294 -4.87 -12.82 2.26
N ASP A 295 -3.57 -12.53 2.30
CA ASP A 295 -2.67 -12.89 3.39
C ASP A 295 -2.27 -11.67 4.23
N LEU A 296 -2.33 -10.47 3.63
CA LEU A 296 -2.11 -9.18 4.29
C LEU A 296 -3.16 -8.17 3.84
N LEU A 297 -3.76 -7.48 4.81
CA LEU A 297 -4.63 -6.32 4.58
C LEU A 297 -3.98 -5.06 5.13
N ILE A 298 -3.95 -4.00 4.32
CA ILE A 298 -3.53 -2.66 4.74
C ILE A 298 -4.74 -1.74 4.71
N ASP A 299 -5.13 -1.20 5.87
CA ASP A 299 -6.25 -0.26 5.98
C ASP A 299 -5.75 1.19 5.94
N LEU A 300 -5.94 1.83 4.78
CA LEU A 300 -5.64 3.24 4.57
C LEU A 300 -6.77 4.16 5.00
N ARG A 301 -7.97 3.65 5.30
CA ARG A 301 -9.16 4.47 5.62
C ARG A 301 -9.04 5.18 6.97
N SER A 302 -8.19 4.68 7.87
CA SER A 302 -7.92 5.29 9.17
C SER A 302 -6.67 6.19 9.17
N THR A 303 -6.06 6.40 8.01
CA THR A 303 -4.85 7.23 7.89
C THR A 303 -5.25 8.69 8.02
N THR A 304 -4.82 9.32 9.11
CA THR A 304 -4.84 10.76 9.30
C THR A 304 -3.40 11.24 9.34
N PRO A 305 -3.10 12.55 9.23
CA PRO A 305 -1.71 13.05 9.28
C PRO A 305 -0.91 12.55 10.50
N ASN A 306 -1.60 12.17 11.58
CA ASN A 306 -1.01 11.73 12.84
C ASN A 306 -1.11 10.22 13.08
N THR A 307 -1.73 9.45 12.18
CA THR A 307 -1.94 8.00 12.36
C THR A 307 -1.42 7.22 11.17
N ARG A 308 -0.52 6.27 11.44
CA ARG A 308 -0.04 5.33 10.42
C ARG A 308 -1.15 4.34 10.04
N PRO A 309 -1.12 3.80 8.80
CA PRO A 309 -2.04 2.75 8.39
C PRO A 309 -1.96 1.50 9.28
N ALA A 310 -3.10 0.84 9.46
CA ALA A 310 -3.17 -0.42 10.21
C ALA A 310 -2.97 -1.61 9.28
N PHE A 311 -2.21 -2.61 9.75
CA PHE A 311 -1.93 -3.84 9.01
C PHE A 311 -2.60 -5.00 9.73
N TYR A 312 -3.24 -5.90 8.97
CA TYR A 312 -3.94 -7.06 9.49
C TYR A 312 -3.56 -8.33 8.73
N VAL A 313 -3.38 -9.43 9.47
CA VAL A 313 -3.21 -10.77 8.91
C VAL A 313 -4.40 -11.64 9.31
N PRO A 314 -4.93 -12.49 8.41
CA PRO A 314 -5.97 -13.44 8.74
C PRO A 314 -5.37 -14.58 9.56
N LYS A 315 -6.01 -14.92 10.68
CA LYS A 315 -5.68 -16.10 11.48
C LYS A 315 -6.84 -17.09 11.44
N PRO A 316 -6.59 -18.38 11.14
CA PRO A 316 -7.63 -19.38 11.22
C PRO A 316 -8.11 -19.53 12.67
N VAL A 317 -9.42 -19.63 12.84
CA VAL A 317 -10.11 -19.87 14.10
C VAL A 317 -10.85 -21.18 13.94
N GLU A 318 -10.49 -22.17 14.74
CA GLU A 318 -11.24 -23.43 14.83
C GLU A 318 -12.62 -23.13 15.42
N GLN A 319 -13.67 -23.32 14.62
CA GLN A 319 -15.03 -23.18 15.10
C GLN A 319 -15.49 -24.48 15.77
N PRO A 320 -16.11 -24.42 16.96
CA PRO A 320 -16.57 -25.61 17.68
C PRO A 320 -17.71 -26.36 16.98
N ASN A 321 -18.37 -25.77 15.97
CA ASN A 321 -19.64 -26.27 15.41
C ASN A 321 -19.53 -26.86 14.00
N GLY A 322 -18.32 -27.20 13.52
CA GLY A 322 -18.14 -27.88 12.22
C GLY A 322 -18.51 -27.04 10.98
N TRP A 323 -18.82 -25.76 11.15
CA TRP A 323 -18.84 -24.80 10.05
C TRP A 323 -17.38 -24.54 9.65
N GLY A 324 -17.13 -24.41 8.35
CA GLY A 324 -15.78 -24.38 7.78
C GLY A 324 -14.82 -23.35 8.41
N PRO A 325 -13.54 -23.37 8.02
CA PRO A 325 -12.50 -22.56 8.66
C PRO A 325 -12.88 -21.07 8.66
N SER A 326 -13.10 -20.54 9.87
CA SER A 326 -13.37 -19.12 10.09
C SER A 326 -12.06 -18.39 10.24
N HIS A 327 -11.97 -17.15 9.77
CA HIS A 327 -10.76 -16.35 9.92
C HIS A 327 -11.06 -15.13 10.80
N ARG A 328 -10.10 -14.77 11.67
CA ARG A 328 -10.12 -13.51 12.43
C ARG A 328 -8.96 -12.65 11.96
N LEU A 329 -9.24 -11.38 11.65
CA LEU A 329 -8.20 -10.39 11.41
C LEU A 329 -7.46 -10.07 12.71
N SER A 330 -6.13 -10.19 12.66
CA SER A 330 -5.24 -9.85 13.76
C SER A 330 -4.29 -8.74 13.32
N SER A 331 -4.12 -7.72 14.16
CA SER A 331 -3.13 -6.67 13.88
C SER A 331 -1.73 -7.26 13.78
N VAL A 332 -0.98 -6.83 12.77
CA VAL A 332 0.44 -7.15 12.59
C VAL A 332 1.26 -5.87 12.57
N ARG A 333 2.50 -5.94 13.07
CA ARG A 333 3.47 -4.85 13.06
C ARG A 333 4.81 -5.36 12.54
N PHE A 334 5.70 -4.41 12.23
CA PHE A 334 7.10 -4.70 11.94
C PHE A 334 7.78 -5.42 13.12
N THR A 335 8.88 -6.11 12.81
CA THR A 335 9.66 -6.88 13.78
C THR A 335 10.90 -6.09 14.20
N TRP A 336 11.52 -6.42 15.34
CA TRP A 336 12.72 -5.69 15.77
C TRP A 336 13.91 -5.84 14.82
N SER A 337 13.99 -6.92 14.04
CA SER A 337 15.01 -7.05 13.00
C SER A 337 14.82 -6.05 11.86
N ASP A 338 13.60 -5.55 11.66
CA ASP A 338 13.31 -4.53 10.64
C ASP A 338 13.95 -3.19 10.95
N VAL A 339 14.25 -2.91 12.23
CA VAL A 339 14.82 -1.62 12.65
C VAL A 339 16.15 -1.36 11.94
N ARG A 340 17.00 -2.37 11.76
CA ARG A 340 18.30 -2.18 11.10
C ARG A 340 18.16 -1.69 9.66
N LEU A 341 17.36 -2.38 8.86
CA LEU A 341 17.10 -1.99 7.47
C LEU A 341 16.34 -0.66 7.41
N TRP A 342 15.38 -0.45 8.32
CA TRP A 342 14.65 0.80 8.41
C TRP A 342 15.56 2.00 8.72
N SER A 343 16.52 1.87 9.64
CA SER A 343 17.48 2.93 9.96
C SER A 343 18.31 3.33 8.74
N GLU A 344 18.66 2.39 7.87
CA GLU A 344 19.37 2.68 6.62
C GLU A 344 18.48 3.45 5.63
N LEU A 345 17.23 3.00 5.45
CA LEU A 345 16.26 3.70 4.61
C LEU A 345 15.96 5.11 5.15
N GLU A 346 15.78 5.25 6.46
CA GLU A 346 15.51 6.51 7.13
C GLU A 346 16.68 7.48 6.97
N ARG A 347 17.93 7.01 7.05
CA ARG A 347 19.12 7.83 6.75
C ARG A 347 19.07 8.41 5.34
N LEU A 348 18.67 7.62 4.34
CA LEU A 348 18.52 8.11 2.96
C LEU A 348 17.35 9.12 2.83
N LEU A 349 16.24 8.88 3.51
CA LEU A 349 15.09 9.78 3.54
C LEU A 349 15.39 11.12 4.24
N GLN A 350 16.31 11.13 5.21
CA GLN A 350 16.75 12.35 5.91
C GLN A 350 17.67 13.20 5.02
N LEU A 351 18.59 12.58 4.28
CA LEU A 351 19.43 13.28 3.30
C LEU A 351 18.61 14.01 2.22
N ASP A 352 17.44 13.48 1.87
CA ASP A 352 16.47 14.13 0.97
C ASP A 352 15.73 15.33 1.62
N SER A 353 15.65 15.37 2.96
CA SER A 353 14.95 16.44 3.69
C SER A 353 15.84 17.63 4.09
N GLU A 354 17.12 17.42 4.38
CA GLU A 354 17.99 18.45 4.97
C GLU A 354 18.31 19.60 3.99
N ASP A 355 18.56 19.32 2.70
CA ASP A 355 18.79 20.40 1.71
C ASP A 355 17.49 20.98 1.09
N SER A 356 16.33 20.83 1.73
CA SER A 356 15.10 21.53 1.29
C SER A 356 14.97 22.94 1.89
N LEU A 357 15.95 23.35 2.71
CA LEU A 357 16.13 24.70 3.23
C LEU A 357 17.11 25.49 2.35
N ASP A 358 16.65 25.96 1.20
CA ASP A 358 17.38 26.98 0.44
C ASP A 358 17.39 28.32 1.20
N PRO A 359 18.54 28.91 1.57
CA PRO A 359 18.63 30.15 2.35
C PRO A 359 18.33 31.45 1.57
N CYS A 360 17.79 31.39 0.35
CA CYS A 360 17.82 32.53 -0.57
C CYS A 360 16.57 33.43 -0.56
N CYS A 361 15.63 33.27 0.37
CA CYS A 361 14.47 34.17 0.52
C CYS A 361 14.03 34.32 1.99
N ASP A 362 14.85 34.97 2.84
CA ASP A 362 14.37 35.47 4.13
C ASP A 362 14.77 36.96 4.32
N PRO A 363 13.82 37.91 4.18
CA PRO A 363 14.05 39.30 4.52
C PRO A 363 13.81 39.51 6.02
N SER A 364 14.47 38.75 6.90
CA SER A 364 14.40 39.01 8.34
C SER A 364 15.57 38.44 9.15
N HIS A 365 16.78 38.91 8.86
CA HIS A 365 17.82 38.92 9.89
C HIS A 365 17.39 39.88 11.02
N SER A 366 16.85 39.32 12.10
CA SER A 366 16.99 39.91 13.43
C SER A 366 17.30 38.83 14.47
N CYS A 367 18.32 39.13 15.26
CA CYS A 367 19.02 38.27 16.20
C CYS A 367 18.06 37.56 17.18
N GLY A 368 18.01 36.22 17.11
CA GLY A 368 17.27 35.39 18.03
C GLY A 368 17.57 33.91 17.78
N LYS A 369 17.94 33.19 18.84
CA LYS A 369 18.35 31.77 18.85
C LYS A 369 17.44 30.87 17.99
N PRO A 370 17.98 29.85 17.29
CA PRO A 370 17.20 29.03 16.38
C PRO A 370 16.13 28.25 17.16
N ARG A 371 14.86 28.54 16.90
CA ARG A 371 13.75 27.67 17.26
C ARG A 371 13.67 26.59 16.19
N SER A 372 13.93 25.35 16.59
CA SER A 372 13.73 24.15 15.77
C SER A 372 12.32 24.15 15.18
N SER A 373 12.25 24.34 13.86
CA SER A 373 11.06 24.18 13.03
C SER A 373 10.63 22.71 13.05
N THR A 374 9.52 22.42 13.73
CA THR A 374 8.51 21.33 13.58
C THR A 374 8.81 19.97 12.91
N SER A 375 10.07 19.52 12.72
CA SER A 375 10.40 18.20 12.18
C SER A 375 10.79 17.14 13.24
N SER A 376 10.69 17.43 14.54
CA SER A 376 11.30 16.59 15.58
C SER A 376 10.34 15.88 16.56
N ALA A 377 9.02 16.01 16.42
CA ALA A 377 8.12 15.42 17.42
C ALA A 377 8.12 13.88 17.44
N TRP A 378 8.50 13.22 16.34
CA TRP A 378 8.49 11.75 16.23
C TRP A 378 9.87 11.11 16.32
N THR A 379 10.94 11.81 15.92
CA THR A 379 12.32 11.36 16.15
C THR A 379 12.67 11.34 17.65
N ASP A 380 12.08 12.23 18.45
CA ASP A 380 12.21 12.21 19.91
C ASP A 380 11.47 11.04 20.58
N VAL A 381 10.33 10.59 20.05
CA VAL A 381 9.61 9.43 20.60
C VAL A 381 10.39 8.12 20.35
N TRP A 382 11.07 8.02 19.19
CA TRP A 382 11.95 6.88 18.90
C TRP A 382 13.26 6.92 19.67
N ARG A 383 13.90 8.08 19.87
CA ARG A 383 15.07 8.19 20.77
C ARG A 383 14.74 7.80 22.21
N VAL A 384 13.58 8.22 22.72
CA VAL A 384 13.13 7.84 24.06
C VAL A 384 12.81 6.34 24.14
N TYR A 385 12.29 5.73 23.08
CA TYR A 385 12.02 4.28 23.06
C TYR A 385 13.28 3.43 22.80
N GLU A 386 14.22 3.94 22.03
CA GLU A 386 15.57 3.39 21.80
C GLU A 386 16.37 3.42 23.10
N ASP A 387 16.37 4.52 23.86
CA ASP A 387 17.02 4.62 25.17
C ASP A 387 16.36 3.69 26.21
N VAL A 388 15.03 3.58 26.23
CA VAL A 388 14.33 2.65 27.14
C VAL A 388 14.57 1.19 26.74
N CYS A 389 14.59 0.87 25.44
CA CYS A 389 14.83 -0.50 24.95
C CYS A 389 16.30 -0.91 24.99
N VAL A 390 17.25 0.01 24.80
CA VAL A 390 18.69 -0.21 25.01
C VAL A 390 19.00 -0.33 26.50
N MET A 391 18.29 0.39 27.38
CA MET A 391 18.34 0.15 28.82
C MET A 391 17.75 -1.22 29.18
N CYS A 392 16.61 -1.63 28.60
CA CYS A 392 16.03 -2.95 28.83
C CYS A 392 16.86 -4.10 28.23
N ALA A 393 17.46 -3.91 27.05
CA ALA A 393 18.33 -4.89 26.39
C ALA A 393 19.72 -4.94 27.04
N GLY A 394 20.23 -3.81 27.53
CA GLY A 394 21.43 -3.72 28.35
C GLY A 394 21.27 -4.38 29.73
N LEU A 395 20.10 -4.20 30.36
CA LEU A 395 19.71 -4.93 31.58
C LEU A 395 19.51 -6.44 31.34
N TRP A 396 19.12 -6.86 30.13
CA TRP A 396 18.97 -8.28 29.76
C TRP A 396 20.28 -8.95 29.34
N MET A 397 21.26 -8.19 28.84
CA MET A 397 22.56 -8.71 28.41
C MET A 397 23.68 -8.57 29.45
N GLY A 398 23.43 -7.96 30.62
CA GLY A 398 24.42 -7.88 31.68
C GLY A 398 23.85 -7.60 33.07
N ALA A 399 24.06 -8.57 33.97
CA ALA A 399 24.29 -8.36 35.41
C ALA A 399 23.06 -8.25 36.37
N TRP A 400 22.58 -9.38 36.94
CA TRP A 400 22.78 -9.80 38.36
C TRP A 400 21.88 -10.95 38.83
N ARG A 401 22.41 -11.64 39.84
CA ARG A 401 21.98 -12.87 40.52
C ARG A 401 20.81 -12.62 41.50
N ASN A 402 20.11 -13.71 41.83
CA ASN A 402 19.17 -13.92 42.97
C ASN A 402 18.02 -12.91 43.14
N SER A 403 16.75 -13.32 43.13
CA SER A 403 16.11 -14.05 44.23
C SER A 403 14.76 -14.67 43.81
N THR A 404 14.37 -15.72 44.54
CA THR A 404 13.29 -16.73 44.34
C THR A 404 11.83 -16.19 44.51
N PRO A 405 10.74 -17.00 44.41
CA PRO A 405 9.68 -16.83 43.42
C PRO A 405 8.28 -16.52 44.02
N SER A 406 7.28 -16.20 43.18
CA SER A 406 5.86 -16.21 43.59
C SER A 406 4.92 -16.64 42.45
N TYR A 407 4.50 -17.91 42.53
CA TYR A 407 3.34 -18.66 42.00
C TYR A 407 2.67 -18.40 40.62
N PRO A 408 2.08 -19.45 39.99
CA PRO A 408 1.86 -19.54 38.55
C PRO A 408 0.43 -19.23 38.10
N GLY A 409 0.32 -18.52 36.97
CA GLY A 409 -0.86 -18.53 36.09
C GLY A 409 -0.66 -19.54 34.94
N PRO A 410 -1.73 -19.95 34.23
CA PRO A 410 -1.68 -21.00 33.21
C PRO A 410 -0.85 -20.58 31.98
N PRO A 411 -0.30 -21.53 31.20
CA PRO A 411 0.69 -21.24 30.19
C PRO A 411 0.06 -20.48 29.02
N ARG A 412 0.40 -19.20 28.86
CA ARG A 412 0.15 -18.46 27.60
C ARG A 412 1.15 -18.97 26.56
N ARG A 413 0.66 -19.36 25.37
CA ARG A 413 1.50 -19.75 24.22
C ARG A 413 2.53 -18.65 23.92
N ALA A 414 3.81 -19.03 23.88
CA ALA A 414 4.97 -18.16 23.70
C ALA A 414 5.17 -17.64 22.25
N GLU A 415 4.13 -17.65 21.41
CA GLU A 415 4.22 -17.42 19.96
C GLU A 415 4.50 -15.96 19.56
N ASN A 416 4.52 -15.02 20.53
CA ASN A 416 4.60 -13.58 20.26
C ASN A 416 5.74 -12.88 21.04
N TRP A 417 6.87 -13.56 21.26
CA TRP A 417 8.05 -12.96 21.88
C TRP A 417 8.81 -12.13 20.83
N GLY A 418 9.02 -10.82 21.07
CA GLY A 418 9.66 -9.91 20.11
C GLY A 418 8.71 -9.16 19.17
N SER A 419 7.38 -9.31 19.29
CA SER A 419 6.41 -8.41 18.64
C SER A 419 6.16 -7.19 19.53
N ILE A 420 6.25 -5.98 18.99
CA ILE A 420 5.93 -4.74 19.73
C ILE A 420 4.42 -4.72 20.05
N ARG A 421 4.09 -4.91 21.33
CA ARG A 421 2.74 -4.73 21.87
C ARG A 421 2.68 -3.42 22.63
N LEU A 422 1.86 -2.50 22.14
CA LEU A 422 1.36 -1.38 22.93
C LEU A 422 0.01 -1.82 23.49
N GLU A 423 -0.12 -1.88 24.81
CA GLU A 423 -1.37 -2.22 25.48
C GLU A 423 -2.42 -1.15 25.22
N GLY A 424 -3.57 -1.60 24.70
CA GLY A 424 -4.82 -0.88 24.55
C GLY A 424 -5.88 -1.95 24.31
N ASP A 425 -6.93 -1.93 25.12
CA ASP A 425 -7.95 -2.97 25.21
C ASP A 425 -8.48 -3.40 23.83
N ASP A 426 -8.10 -4.59 23.37
CA ASP A 426 -8.50 -5.18 22.09
C ASP A 426 -9.78 -6.02 22.27
N ASP A 427 -10.77 -5.44 22.95
CA ASP A 427 -12.11 -6.02 23.10
C ASP A 427 -13.07 -5.39 22.10
N LEU A 428 -13.04 -5.90 20.85
CA LEU A 428 -14.22 -5.89 20.00
C LEU A 428 -15.16 -7.03 20.41
N THR A 429 -15.60 -7.03 21.67
CA THR A 429 -16.80 -7.77 22.06
C THR A 429 -18.00 -6.98 21.56
N LYS A 430 -18.63 -7.49 20.49
CA LYS A 430 -19.97 -7.09 20.07
C LYS A 430 -20.88 -7.11 21.30
N THR A 431 -21.36 -5.94 21.72
CA THR A 431 -22.54 -5.87 22.58
C THR A 431 -23.69 -6.49 21.79
N ARG A 432 -24.07 -7.69 22.21
CA ARG A 432 -25.22 -8.44 21.72
C ARG A 432 -26.47 -7.67 22.14
N SER A 433 -26.92 -6.68 21.36
CA SER A 433 -28.28 -6.18 21.50
C SER A 433 -29.21 -7.23 20.91
N GLN A 434 -29.98 -7.88 21.78
CA GLN A 434 -31.08 -8.74 21.37
C GLN A 434 -32.10 -7.88 20.62
N SER A 435 -32.28 -8.15 19.33
CA SER A 435 -33.38 -7.62 18.54
C SER A 435 -34.68 -8.29 18.99
N TYR A 436 -35.40 -7.63 19.90
CA TYR A 436 -36.77 -7.98 20.24
C TYR A 436 -37.70 -7.54 19.10
N VAL A 437 -38.21 -8.52 18.34
CA VAL A 437 -39.25 -8.32 17.33
C VAL A 437 -40.56 -7.98 18.03
N ARG A 438 -41.08 -6.75 17.83
CA ARG A 438 -42.47 -6.42 18.14
C ARG A 438 -43.31 -6.46 16.87
N THR A 439 -44.30 -7.35 16.87
CA THR A 439 -45.38 -7.44 15.89
C THR A 439 -46.19 -6.15 15.88
N LEU A 440 -46.40 -5.58 14.69
CA LEU A 440 -47.29 -4.45 14.43
C LEU A 440 -48.76 -4.89 14.53
N GLY A 441 -49.59 -4.03 15.13
CA GLY A 441 -51.04 -4.04 14.95
C GLY A 441 -51.82 -3.60 16.19
N SER A 442 -52.31 -2.35 16.20
CA SER A 442 -53.65 -1.91 16.67
C SER A 442 -53.65 -0.43 17.11
N GLY A 443 -54.52 0.40 16.51
CA GLY A 443 -55.31 1.39 17.29
C GLY A 443 -54.81 2.83 17.43
N ILE A 444 -55.28 3.71 16.53
CA ILE A 444 -55.91 5.05 16.66
C ILE A 444 -55.78 5.87 17.99
N GLU A 445 -55.71 7.21 17.81
CA GLU A 445 -55.95 8.35 18.76
C GLU A 445 -54.75 8.75 19.65
N GLY A 446 -54.35 9.99 19.93
CA GLY A 446 -54.79 11.37 19.69
C GLY A 446 -53.84 12.29 20.52
N ARG A 447 -53.61 13.54 20.08
CA ARG A 447 -52.75 14.61 20.68
C ARG A 447 -53.23 15.10 22.09
N PRO A 448 -52.63 16.14 22.76
CA PRO A 448 -51.23 16.54 23.00
C PRO A 448 -50.93 17.06 24.46
N SER A 449 -49.68 17.50 24.70
CA SER A 449 -49.24 18.57 25.63
C SER A 449 -49.06 18.30 27.14
N GLY A 450 -48.00 18.86 27.73
CA GLY A 450 -47.98 19.21 29.17
C GLY A 450 -46.62 19.16 29.87
N SER A 451 -46.03 20.33 30.09
CA SER A 451 -44.92 20.59 31.01
C SER A 451 -45.29 20.30 32.47
N THR A 452 -44.30 20.01 33.34
CA THR A 452 -44.03 20.80 34.55
C THR A 452 -42.92 20.22 35.43
N VAL A 453 -42.28 21.16 36.12
CA VAL A 453 -41.11 21.12 36.99
C VAL A 453 -41.52 20.74 38.43
N ALA A 454 -40.60 20.14 39.19
CA ALA A 454 -40.12 20.63 40.50
C ALA A 454 -39.95 19.55 41.59
N ASN A 455 -38.76 19.59 42.19
CA ASN A 455 -38.42 19.47 43.62
C ASN A 455 -38.83 18.19 44.39
N GLY A 456 -37.97 17.58 45.20
CA GLY A 456 -36.67 18.00 45.71
C GLY A 456 -36.44 17.46 47.12
N ARG A 457 -35.17 17.58 47.56
CA ARG A 457 -34.59 17.41 48.90
C ARG A 457 -34.18 15.99 49.31
N ALA A 458 -32.92 15.63 49.56
CA ALA A 458 -31.69 16.30 50.04
C ALA A 458 -31.32 15.85 51.47
N SER A 459 -30.01 15.64 51.64
CA SER A 459 -29.15 15.80 52.83
C SER A 459 -28.29 14.55 52.99
N ARG A 460 -27.00 14.55 53.33
CA ARG A 460 -25.94 15.49 53.77
C ARG A 460 -24.70 14.55 53.89
N ALA A 461 -23.41 14.89 53.88
CA ALA A 461 -22.63 16.12 53.82
C ALA A 461 -21.12 15.76 53.87
N LEU A 462 -20.27 16.79 53.64
CA LEU A 462 -18.89 17.03 54.14
C LEU A 462 -17.72 16.31 53.40
N ARG A 463 -16.62 16.94 52.95
CA ARG A 463 -15.97 18.30 52.97
C ARG A 463 -15.15 18.43 51.65
N ARG A 464 -15.17 19.53 50.86
CA ARG A 464 -14.37 20.80 50.94
C ARG A 464 -12.85 20.58 51.11
N THR A 465 -11.89 21.26 50.45
CA THR A 465 -11.82 22.40 49.47
C THR A 465 -10.32 22.54 49.08
N SER A 466 -9.93 22.69 47.81
CA SER A 466 -9.75 23.95 47.03
C SER A 466 -8.56 24.84 47.44
N ALA A 467 -7.67 25.13 46.48
CA ALA A 467 -7.03 26.45 46.23
C ALA A 467 -6.28 26.38 44.87
N MET A 468 -6.75 26.99 43.76
CA MET A 468 -6.73 28.43 43.38
C MET A 468 -5.32 28.84 42.88
N SER A 469 -5.11 29.62 41.82
CA SER A 469 -5.88 30.75 41.29
C SER A 469 -5.39 31.16 39.89
N ALA A 470 -6.29 31.77 39.14
CA ALA A 470 -6.01 32.53 37.93
C ALA A 470 -6.10 34.06 38.21
N TRP A 471 -5.96 34.85 37.14
CA TRP A 471 -6.30 36.28 36.91
C TRP A 471 -5.03 37.16 36.88
N THR A 472 -4.84 38.11 35.95
CA THR A 472 -5.75 39.19 35.53
C THR A 472 -5.40 39.77 34.14
N TRP A 473 -6.41 40.27 33.41
CA TRP A 473 -6.29 41.24 32.31
C TRP A 473 -6.28 42.68 32.85
N ALA A 474 -5.63 43.59 32.11
CA ALA A 474 -5.83 45.05 32.21
C ALA A 474 -6.37 45.58 30.88
N GLY A 475 -7.42 46.40 30.93
CA GLY A 475 -8.12 46.94 29.77
C GLY A 475 -7.74 48.37 29.39
N GLY A 476 -8.19 48.78 28.21
CA GLY A 476 -8.23 50.16 27.73
C GLY A 476 -9.37 50.34 26.71
N LYS A 477 -10.24 51.32 26.96
CA LYS A 477 -11.32 51.87 26.10
C LYS A 477 -10.74 52.31 24.72
N SER A 478 -11.46 52.45 23.59
CA SER A 478 -12.81 52.97 23.34
C SER A 478 -13.22 52.74 21.87
N ASP A 479 -14.54 52.76 21.66
CA ASP A 479 -15.27 53.32 20.52
C ASP A 479 -15.70 52.46 19.33
N THR A 480 -16.79 52.94 18.74
CA THR A 480 -17.92 52.20 18.17
C THR A 480 -17.89 52.27 16.65
N ARG A 481 -18.12 51.15 15.92
CA ARG A 481 -18.88 51.15 14.66
C ARG A 481 -19.18 49.74 14.12
N VAL A 482 -20.37 49.68 13.54
CA VAL A 482 -21.13 48.55 12.97
C VAL A 482 -20.53 48.02 11.67
N THR A 483 -20.52 46.70 11.46
CA THR A 483 -20.87 46.01 10.18
C THR A 483 -20.91 44.48 10.32
N THR A 484 -22.08 43.93 9.97
CA THR A 484 -22.42 42.62 9.35
C THR A 484 -21.58 41.35 9.59
N GLU A 485 -22.32 40.30 9.97
CA GLU A 485 -21.90 38.91 10.19
C GLU A 485 -21.41 38.20 8.91
N GLU A 486 -20.25 37.53 9.00
CA GLU A 486 -19.82 36.46 8.10
C GLU A 486 -19.54 35.18 8.92
N VAL A 487 -20.01 34.05 8.38
CA VAL A 487 -19.93 32.69 8.94
C VAL A 487 -18.51 32.12 8.74
N PRO A 488 -17.91 31.37 9.69
CA PRO A 488 -16.54 30.86 9.52
C PRO A 488 -16.48 29.66 8.56
N ALA A 489 -15.56 29.72 7.60
CA ALA A 489 -15.21 28.64 6.69
C ALA A 489 -14.47 27.48 7.39
N PRO A 490 -14.61 26.22 6.93
CA PRO A 490 -13.92 25.08 7.50
C PRO A 490 -12.44 25.02 7.11
N SER A 491 -11.64 24.58 8.08
CA SER A 491 -10.18 24.38 8.08
C SER A 491 -9.65 23.60 6.88
N ALA A 492 -8.62 24.15 6.24
CA ALA A 492 -7.84 23.55 5.17
C ALA A 492 -7.12 22.27 5.64
N GLY A 493 -7.30 21.19 4.87
CA GLY A 493 -6.59 19.92 5.01
C GLY A 493 -5.86 19.57 3.72
N MET A 494 -4.70 18.93 3.89
CA MET A 494 -3.90 18.17 2.92
C MET A 494 -3.54 18.83 1.57
N TYR A 495 -2.25 18.95 1.35
CA TYR A 495 -1.62 19.26 0.06
C TYR A 495 -2.01 18.22 -0.99
N ILE A 496 -2.73 18.66 -2.02
CA ILE A 496 -3.08 17.90 -3.22
C ILE A 496 -2.15 18.39 -4.34
N PRO A 497 -1.33 17.53 -4.99
CA PRO A 497 -0.64 17.92 -6.22
C PRO A 497 -1.69 18.04 -7.34
N GLY A 498 -1.98 19.25 -7.82
CA GLY A 498 -2.91 19.42 -8.96
C GLY A 498 -3.58 20.78 -9.18
N GLU A 499 -3.37 21.79 -8.34
CA GLU A 499 -3.88 23.14 -8.63
C GLU A 499 -2.80 24.05 -9.26
N ARG A 500 -2.90 24.25 -10.58
CA ARG A 500 -2.50 25.53 -11.21
C ARG A 500 -3.67 26.03 -12.04
N GLY A 501 -4.40 27.01 -11.48
CA GLY A 501 -5.27 27.88 -12.25
C GLY A 501 -4.42 28.93 -12.98
N ASN A 502 -4.58 28.99 -14.30
CA ASN A 502 -4.06 29.97 -15.27
C ASN A 502 -2.52 30.15 -15.37
N PRO A 503 -1.97 30.28 -16.59
CA PRO A 503 -0.52 30.32 -16.81
C PRO A 503 0.07 31.67 -16.38
N PRO A 504 1.14 31.72 -15.58
CA PRO A 504 1.97 32.92 -15.50
C PRO A 504 2.89 32.96 -16.73
N GLU A 505 3.12 34.17 -17.24
CA GLU A 505 4.14 34.48 -18.25
C GLU A 505 5.46 33.75 -17.98
N ARG A 506 6.06 33.19 -19.03
CA ARG A 506 7.36 32.50 -19.00
C ARG A 506 8.45 33.43 -18.47
N ALA A 507 8.76 33.32 -17.18
CA ALA A 507 10.02 33.79 -16.61
C ALA A 507 11.07 32.67 -16.76
N SER A 508 12.09 32.92 -17.59
CA SER A 508 13.16 31.99 -17.98
C SER A 508 14.17 31.62 -16.87
N GLY A 509 13.74 31.60 -15.60
CA GLY A 509 14.57 31.26 -14.43
C GLY A 509 13.95 30.23 -13.48
N SER A 510 12.76 29.70 -13.79
CA SER A 510 12.01 28.76 -12.93
C SER A 510 12.29 27.28 -13.18
N ASP A 511 12.83 26.90 -14.35
CA ASP A 511 13.00 25.48 -14.72
C ASP A 511 14.14 24.79 -13.95
N ASN A 512 15.28 25.46 -13.78
CA ASN A 512 16.47 24.84 -13.17
C ASN A 512 16.24 24.31 -11.74
N GLY A 513 15.34 24.95 -10.97
CA GLY A 513 15.03 24.51 -9.60
C GLY A 513 14.02 23.36 -9.54
N ALA A 514 13.14 23.22 -10.53
CA ALA A 514 12.20 22.11 -10.62
C ALA A 514 12.93 20.84 -11.08
N ASP A 515 13.80 20.96 -12.07
CA ASP A 515 14.62 19.86 -12.59
C ASP A 515 15.58 19.32 -11.52
N ALA A 516 16.24 20.20 -10.76
CA ALA A 516 17.13 19.77 -9.67
C ALA A 516 16.40 19.00 -8.55
N ARG A 517 15.15 19.38 -8.23
CA ARG A 517 14.32 18.66 -7.24
C ARG A 517 13.90 17.28 -7.76
N ARG A 518 13.53 17.21 -9.03
CA ARG A 518 13.17 15.97 -9.72
C ARG A 518 14.36 15.00 -9.73
N ASP A 519 15.53 15.48 -10.16
CA ASP A 519 16.75 14.67 -10.21
C ASP A 519 17.11 14.13 -8.82
N ARG A 520 16.98 14.96 -7.77
CA ARG A 520 17.18 14.53 -6.39
C ARG A 520 16.19 13.45 -5.94
N GLN A 521 14.92 13.60 -6.29
CA GLN A 521 13.89 12.60 -5.97
C GLN A 521 14.18 11.27 -6.67
N VAL A 522 14.60 11.31 -7.93
CA VAL A 522 15.02 10.14 -8.70
C VAL A 522 16.24 9.48 -8.05
N MET A 523 17.28 10.24 -7.72
CA MET A 523 18.48 9.72 -7.05
C MET A 523 18.17 9.09 -5.69
N THR A 524 17.31 9.73 -4.89
CA THR A 524 16.84 9.16 -3.61
C THR A 524 16.08 7.86 -3.84
N THR A 525 15.21 7.82 -4.84
CA THR A 525 14.44 6.62 -5.20
C THR A 525 15.37 5.48 -5.63
N LEU A 526 16.35 5.75 -6.49
CA LEU A 526 17.35 4.77 -6.92
C LEU A 526 18.17 4.23 -5.75
N ALA A 527 18.61 5.11 -4.85
CA ALA A 527 19.34 4.70 -3.64
C ALA A 527 18.50 3.79 -2.73
N LEU A 528 17.21 4.11 -2.54
CA LEU A 528 16.29 3.27 -1.76
C LEU A 528 16.06 1.90 -2.42
N LEU A 529 15.85 1.86 -3.74
CA LEU A 529 15.71 0.62 -4.49
C LEU A 529 16.97 -0.24 -4.39
N GLN A 530 18.16 0.37 -4.46
CA GLN A 530 19.43 -0.31 -4.29
C GLN A 530 19.56 -0.96 -2.90
N VAL A 531 19.11 -0.28 -1.83
CA VAL A 531 19.09 -0.85 -0.48
C VAL A 531 18.16 -2.06 -0.40
N PHE A 532 16.95 -1.97 -0.96
CA PHE A 532 16.03 -3.12 -1.02
C PHE A 532 16.61 -4.28 -1.83
N HIS A 533 17.20 -4.00 -2.99
CA HIS A 533 17.84 -5.00 -3.83
C HIS A 533 18.97 -5.71 -3.07
N THR A 534 19.90 -4.94 -2.49
CA THR A 534 21.04 -5.48 -1.72
C THR A 534 20.58 -6.36 -0.55
N ASN A 535 19.57 -5.91 0.20
CA ASN A 535 18.99 -6.70 1.29
C ASN A 535 18.36 -8.00 0.78
N THR A 536 17.62 -7.94 -0.33
CA THR A 536 16.98 -9.10 -0.96
C THR A 536 18.02 -10.13 -1.38
N THR A 537 19.06 -9.70 -2.09
CA THR A 537 20.16 -10.55 -2.56
C THR A 537 20.92 -11.20 -1.40
N SER A 538 21.15 -10.45 -0.30
CA SER A 538 21.75 -10.98 0.93
C SER A 538 20.90 -12.09 1.56
N ILE A 539 19.59 -11.86 1.69
CA ILE A 539 18.65 -12.85 2.25
C ILE A 539 18.59 -14.12 1.37
N LEU A 540 18.46 -13.97 0.04
CA LEU A 540 18.34 -15.11 -0.87
C LEU A 540 19.64 -15.88 -1.02
N SER A 541 20.79 -15.20 -1.08
CA SER A 541 22.11 -15.88 -1.07
C SER A 541 22.31 -16.65 0.22
N ARG A 542 21.88 -16.10 1.37
CA ARG A 542 21.92 -16.84 2.63
C ARG A 542 21.03 -18.08 2.60
N LEU A 543 19.83 -17.97 2.05
CA LEU A 543 18.95 -19.12 1.87
C LEU A 543 19.61 -20.19 0.99
N ALA A 544 20.26 -19.79 -0.11
CA ALA A 544 20.97 -20.71 -1.01
C ALA A 544 22.03 -21.51 -0.26
N THR A 545 22.89 -20.82 0.51
CA THR A 545 23.95 -21.47 1.29
C THR A 545 23.40 -22.48 2.31
N LEU A 546 22.28 -22.16 2.97
CA LEU A 546 21.63 -23.06 3.92
C LEU A 546 20.96 -24.26 3.22
N LEU A 547 20.37 -24.06 2.04
CA LEU A 547 19.77 -25.14 1.28
C LEU A 547 20.82 -26.12 0.77
N GLU A 548 21.99 -25.63 0.36
CA GLU A 548 23.13 -26.43 -0.11
C GLU A 548 23.83 -27.20 1.00
N THR A 549 24.17 -26.54 2.11
CA THR A 549 24.79 -27.20 3.27
C THR A 549 23.92 -28.30 3.87
N ARG A 550 22.60 -28.22 3.68
CA ARG A 550 21.62 -29.22 4.10
C ARG A 550 21.25 -30.22 2.97
N LYS A 551 21.93 -30.21 1.82
CA LYS A 551 21.80 -31.28 0.82
C LYS A 551 22.48 -32.55 1.36
N PRO A 552 21.81 -33.72 1.37
CA PRO A 552 22.46 -34.97 1.75
C PRO A 552 23.59 -35.31 0.75
N GLN A 553 24.78 -35.64 1.25
CA GLN A 553 25.97 -35.91 0.43
C GLN A 553 25.94 -37.27 -0.32
N TYR A 554 24.85 -38.03 -0.24
CA TYR A 554 24.71 -39.31 -0.94
C TYR A 554 23.39 -39.40 -1.72
N PRO A 555 23.42 -39.68 -3.03
CA PRO A 555 22.22 -40.13 -3.72
C PRO A 555 21.87 -41.50 -3.14
N SER A 556 20.77 -41.59 -2.40
CA SER A 556 20.20 -42.87 -2.05
C SER A 556 19.88 -43.59 -3.37
N ARG A 557 20.57 -44.70 -3.67
CA ARG A 557 20.22 -45.58 -4.78
C ARG A 557 18.78 -46.05 -4.55
N VAL A 558 17.83 -45.42 -5.22
CA VAL A 558 16.46 -45.94 -5.31
C VAL A 558 16.52 -47.13 -6.27
N PRO A 559 16.10 -48.35 -5.87
CA PRO A 559 16.03 -49.47 -6.78
C PRO A 559 15.09 -49.13 -7.95
N GLU A 560 15.51 -49.43 -9.17
CA GLU A 560 14.69 -49.32 -10.38
C GLU A 560 13.45 -50.23 -10.23
N GLY A 561 12.35 -49.71 -9.70
CA GLY A 561 11.16 -50.52 -9.45
C GLY A 561 9.85 -49.77 -9.17
N GLU A 562 9.87 -48.52 -8.71
CA GLU A 562 8.64 -47.79 -8.38
C GLU A 562 8.64 -46.38 -8.98
N ARG A 563 8.50 -46.32 -10.32
CA ARG A 563 8.05 -45.09 -11.01
C ARG A 563 6.56 -44.94 -10.79
N GLY A 564 6.15 -44.41 -9.64
CA GLY A 564 4.74 -44.12 -9.43
C GLY A 564 4.27 -43.79 -8.01
N ILE A 565 5.01 -43.00 -7.22
CA ILE A 565 4.42 -42.15 -6.16
C ILE A 565 5.28 -40.88 -6.05
N SER A 566 4.60 -39.72 -5.99
CA SER A 566 5.07 -38.34 -5.76
C SER A 566 6.50 -38.18 -5.20
N SER A 567 7.33 -37.38 -5.88
CA SER A 567 8.59 -36.85 -5.36
C SER A 567 8.35 -36.16 -4.01
N ALA A 568 8.71 -36.83 -2.91
CA ALA A 568 8.56 -36.27 -1.57
C ALA A 568 9.43 -35.02 -1.45
N ALA A 569 8.80 -33.86 -1.23
CA ALA A 569 9.49 -32.59 -1.08
C ALA A 569 10.59 -32.68 0.01
N ARG A 570 11.80 -32.25 -0.32
CA ARG A 570 12.94 -32.31 0.61
C ARG A 570 12.67 -31.38 1.80
N LEU A 571 12.42 -31.93 2.99
CA LEU A 571 12.22 -31.14 4.20
C LEU A 571 13.56 -30.59 4.73
N VAL A 572 13.66 -29.26 4.88
CA VAL A 572 14.81 -28.55 5.46
C VAL A 572 14.37 -27.85 6.74
N LEU A 573 14.89 -28.30 7.87
CA LEU A 573 14.60 -27.71 9.18
C LEU A 573 15.64 -26.65 9.53
N LEU A 574 15.19 -25.41 9.73
CA LEU A 574 16.03 -24.30 10.15
C LEU A 574 15.86 -24.04 11.65
N THR A 575 16.96 -23.78 12.32
CA THR A 575 17.03 -23.46 13.75
C THR A 575 16.89 -21.95 13.98
N PRO A 576 16.60 -21.51 15.22
CA PRO A 576 16.66 -20.09 15.58
C PRO A 576 18.00 -19.42 15.21
N LYS A 577 19.13 -20.16 15.32
CA LYS A 577 20.45 -19.68 14.89
C LYS A 577 20.53 -19.43 13.38
N ASP A 578 19.87 -20.28 12.59
CA ASP A 578 19.78 -20.11 11.15
C ASP A 578 18.92 -18.86 10.82
N VAL A 579 17.82 -18.61 11.54
CA VAL A 579 17.01 -17.39 11.37
C VAL A 579 17.82 -16.12 11.65
N MET A 580 18.63 -16.10 12.72
CA MET A 580 19.53 -14.99 13.02
C MET A 580 20.54 -14.72 11.90
N SER A 581 20.94 -15.75 11.17
CA SER A 581 21.92 -15.60 10.09
C SER A 581 21.38 -14.87 8.86
N PHE A 582 20.06 -14.67 8.78
CA PHE A 582 19.40 -13.76 7.83
C PHE A 582 19.28 -12.33 8.38
N GLU A 583 19.88 -12.04 9.54
CA GLU A 583 19.69 -10.81 10.32
C GLU A 583 18.23 -10.60 10.79
N LEU A 584 17.47 -11.69 10.87
CA LEU A 584 16.07 -11.70 11.30
C LEU A 584 15.91 -12.06 12.78
N GLY A 585 14.77 -11.68 13.36
CA GLY A 585 14.45 -11.98 14.75
C GLY A 585 14.14 -13.47 14.98
N PRO A 586 14.97 -14.25 15.71
CA PRO A 586 14.77 -15.69 15.87
C PRO A 586 13.55 -16.06 16.73
N PHE A 587 13.06 -15.10 17.51
CA PHE A 587 11.86 -15.23 18.36
C PHE A 587 10.59 -14.76 17.66
N SER A 588 10.73 -14.05 16.54
CA SER A 588 9.62 -13.42 15.84
C SER A 588 8.88 -14.44 14.97
N GLY A 589 7.61 -14.65 15.28
CA GLY A 589 6.75 -15.54 14.50
C GLY A 589 6.56 -15.08 13.05
N LEU A 590 6.62 -13.76 12.80
CA LEU A 590 6.57 -13.20 11.45
C LEU A 590 7.84 -13.50 10.68
N ASP A 591 9.01 -13.31 11.30
CA ASP A 591 10.30 -13.57 10.64
C ASP A 591 10.48 -15.05 10.33
N ALA A 592 10.08 -15.93 11.25
CA ALA A 592 10.05 -17.37 11.00
C ALA A 592 9.13 -17.73 9.82
N ARG A 593 7.93 -17.13 9.75
CA ARG A 593 7.00 -17.33 8.62
C ARG A 593 7.58 -16.78 7.32
N PHE A 594 8.23 -15.63 7.36
CA PHE A 594 8.88 -15.04 6.20
C PHE A 594 9.97 -15.97 5.63
N VAL A 595 10.81 -16.59 6.46
CA VAL A 595 11.80 -17.58 6.00
C VAL A 595 11.12 -18.82 5.39
N GLU A 596 10.01 -19.29 5.97
CA GLU A 596 9.21 -20.38 5.37
C GLU A 596 8.67 -19.97 4.00
N TRP A 597 8.18 -18.73 3.85
CA TRP A 597 7.70 -18.19 2.58
C TRP A 597 8.79 -18.12 1.51
N LEU A 598 10.00 -17.71 1.90
CA LEU A 598 11.15 -17.71 0.99
C LEU A 598 11.50 -19.14 0.56
N GLY A 599 11.39 -20.12 1.45
CA GLY A 599 11.57 -21.53 1.10
C GLY A 599 10.48 -22.07 0.16
N GLU A 600 9.23 -21.66 0.35
CA GLU A 600 8.13 -22.03 -0.55
C GLU A 600 8.34 -21.51 -1.97
N GLU A 601 8.83 -20.28 -2.13
CA GLU A 601 9.03 -19.65 -3.43
C GLU A 601 10.40 -20.00 -4.04
N TYR A 602 11.49 -19.82 -3.29
CA TYR A 602 12.87 -19.89 -3.79
C TYR A 602 13.59 -21.19 -3.39
N GLY A 603 12.93 -22.12 -2.68
CA GLY A 603 13.55 -23.32 -2.13
C GLY A 603 13.87 -24.43 -3.13
N GLY A 604 13.56 -24.26 -4.43
CA GLY A 604 13.83 -25.26 -5.46
C GLY A 604 13.15 -26.61 -5.19
N GLY A 605 11.91 -26.58 -4.69
CA GLY A 605 11.14 -27.79 -4.32
C GLY A 605 11.46 -28.34 -2.92
N ALA A 606 12.34 -27.71 -2.15
CA ALA A 606 12.53 -28.01 -0.74
C ALA A 606 11.44 -27.36 0.11
N GLN A 607 10.90 -28.11 1.07
CA GLN A 607 10.00 -27.57 2.09
C GLN A 607 10.83 -27.05 3.26
N VAL A 608 10.91 -25.73 3.44
CA VAL A 608 11.64 -25.11 4.55
C VAL A 608 10.70 -24.92 5.73
N LEU A 609 11.12 -25.36 6.92
CA LEU A 609 10.36 -25.19 8.16
C LEU A 609 11.26 -24.68 9.28
N VAL A 610 10.81 -23.62 9.98
CA VAL A 610 11.56 -23.04 11.10
C VAL A 610 11.13 -23.71 12.40
N LYS A 611 12.08 -24.27 13.15
CA LYS A 611 11.83 -24.84 14.48
C LYS A 611 11.51 -23.73 15.49
N ARG A 612 10.40 -23.90 16.21
CA ARG A 612 9.88 -22.92 17.20
C ARG A 612 9.87 -23.46 18.63
N GLY A 613 10.70 -24.46 18.94
CA GLY A 613 10.71 -25.10 20.26
C GLY A 613 11.36 -24.22 21.33
N TRP A 614 10.72 -24.08 22.50
CA TRP A 614 11.30 -23.38 23.67
C TRP A 614 12.69 -23.92 24.03
N LYS A 615 12.90 -25.23 23.92
CA LYS A 615 14.20 -25.87 24.21
C LYS A 615 15.32 -25.39 23.28
N ASP A 616 15.04 -25.25 21.99
CA ASP A 616 16.01 -24.77 20.99
C ASP A 616 16.34 -23.29 21.23
N LEU A 617 15.33 -22.53 21.66
CA LEU A 617 15.43 -21.14 22.02
C LEU A 617 16.30 -20.90 23.26
N VAL A 618 16.13 -21.76 24.29
CA VAL A 618 16.94 -21.76 25.50
C VAL A 618 18.37 -22.25 25.21
N GLY A 619 18.53 -23.23 24.32
CA GLY A 619 19.84 -23.68 23.84
C GLY A 619 20.62 -22.54 23.18
N LEU A 620 19.95 -21.71 22.36
CA LEU A 620 20.55 -20.52 21.75
C LEU A 620 21.01 -19.49 22.81
N ILE A 621 20.18 -19.20 23.82
CA ILE A 621 20.50 -18.23 24.88
C ILE A 621 21.63 -18.74 25.79
N LEU A 622 21.67 -20.04 26.07
CA LEU A 622 22.64 -20.66 26.97
C LEU A 622 23.94 -21.11 26.26
N GLY A 623 24.06 -20.88 24.95
CA GLY A 623 25.23 -21.32 24.16
C GLY A 623 25.37 -22.84 24.05
N LEU A 624 24.29 -23.58 24.30
CA LEU A 624 24.20 -25.03 24.20
C LEU A 624 23.45 -25.37 22.91
N GLY A 625 24.12 -25.27 21.76
CA GLY A 625 23.52 -25.49 20.45
C GLY A 625 24.51 -25.87 19.37
#